data_AF-A0A7G1NXD4-F1
#
_entry.id   AF-A0A7G1NXD4-F1
#
_cell.length_a   1.000
_cell.length_b   1.000
_cell.length_c   1.000
_cell.angle_alpha   90.00
_cell.angle_beta   90.00
_cell.angle_gamma   90.00
#
_symmetry.space_group_name_H-M   'P 1'
#
loop_
_entity.id
_entity.type
_entity.pdbx_description
1 polymer ?
#
loop_
_entity_poly.entity_id
_entity_poly.type
_entity_poly.pdbx_seq_one_letter_code
_entity_poly.pdbx_strand_id
1 'polypeptide(L)'
;MACLLSARIRGSVALATTRALYEAGLRDPRRMAGASWQERVDALGRGGYRRYDERTATQLGDGAELLLDRWGGDPRRMRKAAHGDLDELRSLLREVPGLGPAGVDIFLREVQQVWPEVAPHLDEKALEGAARLGLPKKPDRLLKLAGHTEPAVLSAALVRAALDKSVVDDCLRQAREGRSKAA
;
A
#
# COMPACT_ATOMS: atom_id res chain seq x y z
N MET A 1 -4.86 5.59 -2.22
CA MET A 1 -4.65 4.17 -2.61
C MET A 1 -4.79 3.20 -1.44
N ALA A 2 -4.04 3.35 -0.33
CA ALA A 2 -4.07 2.41 0.79
C ALA A 2 -5.49 2.17 1.37
N CYS A 3 -6.28 3.23 1.57
CA CYS A 3 -7.68 3.10 2.02
C CYS A 3 -8.54 2.26 1.05
N LEU A 4 -8.36 2.42 -0.27
CA LEU A 4 -9.11 1.67 -1.29
C LEU A 4 -8.72 0.19 -1.28
N LEU A 5 -7.43 -0.11 -1.13
CA LEU A 5 -6.92 -1.48 -1.07
C LEU A 5 -7.18 -2.17 0.28
N SER A 6 -7.57 -1.41 1.31
CA SER A 6 -7.91 -1.98 2.62
C SER A 6 -9.23 -2.74 2.60
N ALA A 7 -10.10 -2.51 1.60
CA ALA A 7 -11.29 -3.32 1.36
C ALA A 7 -10.97 -4.54 0.47
N ARG A 8 -11.85 -5.54 0.47
CA ARG A 8 -11.74 -6.70 -0.43
C ARG A 8 -12.10 -6.31 -1.87
N ILE A 9 -11.17 -5.63 -2.53
CA ILE A 9 -11.28 -5.14 -3.91
C ILE A 9 -10.14 -5.70 -4.77
N ARG A 10 -10.33 -5.73 -6.10
CA ARG A 10 -9.24 -6.03 -7.03
C ARG A 10 -8.26 -4.87 -7.09
N GLY A 11 -6.96 -5.16 -7.10
CA GLY A 11 -5.91 -4.13 -7.16
C GLY A 11 -6.02 -3.22 -8.39
N SER A 12 -6.42 -3.76 -9.54
CA SER A 12 -6.66 -2.98 -10.76
C SER A 12 -7.78 -1.95 -10.61
N VAL A 13 -8.87 -2.30 -9.90
CA VAL A 13 -9.98 -1.38 -9.61
C VAL A 13 -9.51 -0.28 -8.66
N ALA A 14 -8.78 -0.62 -7.60
CA ALA A 14 -8.24 0.40 -6.68
C ALA A 14 -7.28 1.38 -7.39
N LEU A 15 -6.48 0.88 -8.35
CA LEU A 15 -5.57 1.72 -9.14
C LEU A 15 -6.34 2.65 -10.09
N ALA A 16 -7.30 2.10 -10.85
CA ALA A 16 -8.17 2.88 -11.72
C ALA A 16 -8.94 3.95 -10.94
N THR A 17 -9.41 3.59 -9.74
CA THR A 17 -10.10 4.49 -8.81
C THR A 17 -9.20 5.59 -8.28
N THR A 18 -7.96 5.26 -7.90
CA THR A 18 -6.99 6.28 -7.50
C THR A 18 -6.73 7.28 -8.63
N ARG A 19 -6.60 6.81 -9.88
CA ARG A 19 -6.46 7.69 -11.06
C ARG A 19 -7.69 8.58 -11.25
N ALA A 20 -8.89 8.00 -11.18
CA ALA A 20 -10.14 8.75 -11.33
C ALA A 20 -10.33 9.83 -10.25
N LEU A 21 -9.91 9.57 -9.01
CA LEU A 21 -9.89 10.57 -7.93
C LEU A 21 -8.89 11.70 -8.25
N TYR A 22 -7.70 11.36 -8.76
CA TYR A 22 -6.69 12.34 -9.15
C TYR A 22 -7.15 13.23 -10.32
N GLU A 23 -7.75 12.63 -11.34
CA GLU A 23 -8.31 13.33 -12.49
C GLU A 23 -9.48 14.25 -12.10
N ALA A 24 -10.23 13.89 -11.05
CA ALA A 24 -11.24 14.75 -10.44
C ALA A 24 -10.66 15.86 -9.54
N GLY A 25 -9.33 15.96 -9.40
CA GLY A 25 -8.67 16.93 -8.53
C GLY A 25 -8.68 16.58 -7.03
N LEU A 26 -9.16 15.39 -6.66
CA LEU A 26 -9.26 14.90 -5.28
C LEU A 26 -7.93 14.27 -4.82
N ARG A 27 -6.84 15.02 -4.96
CA ARG A 27 -5.45 14.53 -4.83
C ARG A 27 -4.76 14.86 -3.52
N ASP A 28 -5.38 15.66 -2.66
CA ASP A 28 -4.84 16.09 -1.37
C ASP A 28 -5.97 16.24 -0.33
N PRO A 29 -5.65 16.24 0.98
CA PRO A 29 -6.67 16.32 2.03
C PRO A 29 -7.57 17.54 1.92
N ARG A 30 -7.08 18.71 1.50
CA ARG A 30 -7.90 19.93 1.39
C ARG A 30 -8.95 19.77 0.29
N ARG A 31 -8.52 19.31 -0.89
CA ARG A 31 -9.42 19.06 -2.02
C ARG A 31 -10.40 17.93 -1.73
N MET A 32 -9.94 16.86 -1.06
CA MET A 32 -10.78 15.74 -0.68
C MET A 32 -11.87 16.18 0.31
N ALA A 33 -11.50 16.89 1.39
CA ALA A 33 -12.44 17.39 2.40
C ALA A 33 -13.42 18.43 1.82
N GLY A 34 -12.95 19.32 0.95
CA GLY A 34 -13.78 20.36 0.33
C GLY A 34 -14.73 19.87 -0.77
N ALA A 35 -14.54 18.66 -1.29
CA ALA A 35 -15.44 18.08 -2.28
C ALA A 35 -16.74 17.58 -1.63
N SER A 36 -17.86 17.72 -2.33
CA SER A 36 -19.12 17.13 -1.92
C SER A 36 -19.04 15.60 -1.90
N TRP A 37 -19.92 14.98 -1.12
CA TRP A 37 -20.04 13.53 -1.09
C TRP A 37 -20.32 12.94 -2.49
N GLN A 38 -21.19 13.58 -3.28
CA GLN A 38 -21.53 13.11 -4.62
C GLN A 38 -20.32 13.16 -5.57
N GLU A 39 -19.49 14.22 -5.52
CA GLU A 39 -18.28 14.29 -6.34
C GLU A 39 -17.30 13.15 -6.03
N ARG A 40 -17.17 12.77 -4.75
CA ARG A 40 -16.36 11.62 -4.34
C ARG A 40 -16.96 10.30 -4.84
N VAL A 41 -18.28 10.10 -4.71
CA VAL A 41 -18.99 8.91 -5.23
C VAL A 41 -18.81 8.79 -6.74
N ASP A 42 -18.99 9.87 -7.49
CA ASP A 42 -18.86 9.87 -8.95
C ASP A 42 -17.43 9.50 -9.38
N ALA A 43 -16.42 10.01 -8.68
CA ALA A 43 -15.02 9.66 -8.94
C ALA A 43 -14.73 8.18 -8.62
N LEU A 44 -15.24 7.66 -7.51
CA LEU A 44 -15.17 6.24 -7.16
C LEU A 44 -15.85 5.36 -8.22
N GLY A 45 -17.02 5.79 -8.70
CA GLY A 45 -17.80 5.11 -9.74
C GLY A 45 -17.07 5.05 -11.08
N ARG A 46 -16.41 6.14 -11.51
CA ARG A 46 -15.54 6.15 -12.71
C ARG A 46 -14.39 5.14 -12.62
N GLY A 47 -13.85 4.96 -11.42
CA GLY A 47 -12.83 3.94 -11.12
C GLY A 47 -13.33 2.49 -11.10
N GLY A 48 -14.64 2.26 -11.18
CA GLY A 48 -15.27 0.95 -11.03
C GLY A 48 -15.47 0.51 -9.58
N TYR A 49 -15.33 1.41 -8.60
CA TYR A 49 -15.44 1.10 -7.16
C TYR A 49 -16.89 1.08 -6.63
N ARG A 50 -17.85 0.66 -7.46
CA ARG A 50 -19.30 0.84 -7.17
C ARG A 50 -19.87 0.04 -5.99
N ARG A 51 -19.18 -1.00 -5.54
CA ARG A 51 -19.69 -1.86 -4.46
C ARG A 51 -19.67 -1.16 -3.10
N TYR A 52 -18.74 -0.22 -2.92
CA TYR A 52 -18.42 0.38 -1.64
C TYR A 52 -18.26 1.90 -1.76
N ASP A 53 -18.67 2.49 -2.87
CA ASP A 53 -18.42 3.89 -3.22
C ASP A 53 -19.03 4.84 -2.19
N GLU A 54 -20.29 4.68 -1.81
CA GLU A 54 -20.96 5.53 -0.82
C GLU A 54 -20.22 5.57 0.53
N ARG A 55 -19.97 4.39 1.11
CA ARG A 55 -19.22 4.28 2.37
C ARG A 55 -17.80 4.83 2.23
N THR A 56 -17.14 4.56 1.11
CA THR A 56 -15.75 4.98 0.89
C THR A 56 -15.65 6.47 0.63
N ALA A 57 -16.65 7.09 0.00
CA ALA A 57 -16.75 8.52 -0.18
C ALA A 57 -16.84 9.24 1.16
N THR A 58 -17.62 8.72 2.10
CA THR A 58 -17.66 9.20 3.49
C THR A 58 -16.30 9.03 4.16
N GLN A 59 -15.72 7.82 4.15
CA GLN A 59 -14.42 7.56 4.78
C GLN A 59 -13.28 8.43 4.23
N LEU A 60 -13.25 8.69 2.92
CA LEU A 60 -12.25 9.56 2.31
C LEU A 60 -12.43 11.03 2.74
N GLY A 61 -13.68 11.47 2.92
CA GLY A 61 -14.00 12.78 3.48
C GLY A 61 -13.54 12.92 4.93
N ASP A 62 -14.07 12.07 5.79
CA ASP A 62 -13.78 12.07 7.23
C ASP A 62 -12.27 11.91 7.50
N GLY A 63 -11.60 11.04 6.73
CA GLY A 63 -10.15 10.87 6.82
C GLY A 63 -9.36 12.08 6.35
N ALA A 64 -9.85 12.81 5.34
CA ALA A 64 -9.24 14.05 4.92
C ALA A 64 -9.40 15.16 5.96
N GLU A 65 -10.58 15.27 6.58
CA GLU A 65 -10.84 16.20 7.70
C GLU A 65 -9.94 15.88 8.89
N LEU A 66 -9.88 14.61 9.33
CA LEU A 66 -8.97 14.17 10.39
C LEU A 66 -7.51 14.54 10.10
N LEU A 67 -7.06 14.32 8.85
CA LEU A 67 -5.70 14.68 8.43
C LEU A 67 -5.46 16.19 8.50
N LEU A 68 -6.44 17.00 8.13
CA LEU A 68 -6.33 18.46 8.21
C LEU A 68 -6.30 18.94 9.66
N ASP A 69 -7.23 18.47 10.49
CA ASP A 69 -7.41 18.95 11.85
C ASP A 69 -6.25 18.58 12.76
N ARG A 70 -5.86 17.30 12.74
CA ARG A 70 -4.84 16.78 13.66
C ARG A 70 -3.42 16.96 13.12
N TRP A 71 -3.26 16.93 11.80
CA TRP A 71 -1.94 16.85 11.16
C TRP A 71 -1.68 17.95 10.13
N GLY A 72 -2.57 18.94 9.99
CA GLY A 72 -2.41 20.04 9.03
C GLY A 72 -2.38 19.60 7.56
N GLY A 73 -2.90 18.40 7.27
CA GLY A 73 -2.84 17.75 5.96
C GLY A 73 -1.50 17.09 5.64
N ASP A 74 -0.59 16.96 6.61
CA ASP A 74 0.76 16.42 6.41
C ASP A 74 1.01 15.15 7.24
N PRO A 75 1.00 13.95 6.61
CA PRO A 75 1.28 12.68 7.28
C PRO A 75 2.65 12.60 7.97
N ARG A 76 3.60 13.48 7.61
CA ARG A 76 4.90 13.55 8.31
C ARG A 76 4.75 14.04 9.75
N ARG A 77 3.68 14.79 10.07
CA ARG A 77 3.39 15.18 11.46
C ARG A 77 2.88 13.99 12.28
N MET A 78 2.05 13.13 11.69
CA MET A 78 1.65 11.85 12.28
C MET A 78 2.89 10.97 12.56
N ARG A 79 3.80 10.84 11.59
CA ARG A 79 5.10 10.17 11.78
C ARG A 79 5.90 10.75 12.95
N LYS A 80 5.99 12.08 13.06
CA LYS A 80 6.71 12.72 14.17
C LYS A 80 6.06 12.44 15.52
N ALA A 81 4.74 12.44 15.59
CA ALA A 81 3.99 12.13 16.82
C ALA A 81 4.16 10.68 17.27
N ALA A 82 4.51 9.77 16.36
CA ALA A 82 4.87 8.41 16.72
C ALA A 82 6.25 8.28 17.39
N HIS A 83 7.06 9.35 17.44
CA HIS A 83 8.38 9.37 18.10
C HIS A 83 9.35 8.24 17.68
N GLY A 84 9.21 7.74 16.45
CA GLY A 84 10.01 6.62 15.94
C GLY A 84 9.53 5.24 16.34
N ASP A 85 8.43 5.14 17.10
CA ASP A 85 7.75 3.89 17.43
C ASP A 85 6.84 3.46 16.26
N LEU A 86 7.16 2.32 15.65
CA LEU A 86 6.40 1.80 14.51
C LEU A 86 5.01 1.29 14.91
N ASP A 87 4.85 0.78 16.13
CA ASP A 87 3.55 0.31 16.63
C ASP A 87 2.63 1.49 16.94
N GLU A 88 3.18 2.58 17.47
CA GLU A 88 2.45 3.84 17.61
C GLU A 88 2.08 4.41 16.23
N LEU A 89 2.99 4.41 15.26
CA LEU A 89 2.66 4.84 13.89
C LEU A 89 1.54 3.99 13.28
N ARG A 90 1.55 2.67 13.50
CA ARG A 90 0.47 1.77 13.10
C ARG A 90 -0.84 2.09 13.80
N SER A 91 -0.80 2.52 15.06
CA SER A 91 -1.97 2.94 15.83
C SER A 91 -2.57 4.22 15.23
N LEU A 92 -1.76 5.26 15.06
CA LEU A 92 -2.17 6.55 14.48
C LEU A 92 -2.71 6.40 13.04
N LEU A 93 -2.10 5.55 12.22
CA LEU A 93 -2.59 5.26 10.87
C LEU A 93 -3.97 4.60 10.90
N ARG A 94 -4.23 3.70 11.86
CA ARG A 94 -5.53 3.02 12.01
C ARG A 94 -6.66 3.94 12.44
N GLU A 95 -6.36 5.13 12.95
CA GLU A 95 -7.39 6.15 13.21
C GLU A 95 -7.98 6.73 11.92
N VAL A 96 -7.26 6.65 10.79
CA VAL A 96 -7.77 7.13 9.50
C VAL A 96 -8.94 6.23 9.04
N PRO A 97 -10.15 6.77 8.84
CA PRO A 97 -11.31 5.99 8.40
C PRO A 97 -11.03 5.18 7.14
N GLY A 98 -11.38 3.89 7.20
CA GLY A 98 -11.16 2.96 6.10
C GLY A 98 -9.75 2.35 6.06
N LEU A 99 -8.83 2.73 6.94
CA LEU A 99 -7.50 2.12 7.02
C LEU A 99 -7.45 1.03 8.10
N GLY A 100 -7.72 -0.22 7.70
CA GLY A 100 -7.53 -1.38 8.56
C GLY A 100 -6.08 -1.87 8.61
N PRO A 101 -5.79 -2.97 9.33
CA PRO A 101 -4.43 -3.53 9.42
C PRO A 101 -3.75 -3.75 8.06
N ALA A 102 -4.48 -4.30 7.08
CA ALA A 102 -3.97 -4.49 5.72
C ALA A 102 -3.68 -3.17 5.00
N GLY A 103 -4.53 -2.15 5.19
CA GLY A 103 -4.31 -0.81 4.64
C GLY A 103 -3.07 -0.14 5.24
N VAL A 104 -2.82 -0.34 6.53
CA VAL A 104 -1.60 0.13 7.21
C VAL A 104 -0.36 -0.56 6.69
N ASP A 105 -0.35 -1.89 6.56
CA ASP A 105 0.80 -2.60 5.98
C ASP A 105 1.08 -2.15 4.54
N ILE A 106 0.03 -1.93 3.74
CA ILE A 106 0.16 -1.34 2.40
C ILE A 106 0.80 0.04 2.48
N PHE A 107 0.32 0.93 3.36
CA PHE A 107 0.90 2.27 3.52
C PHE A 107 2.38 2.19 3.91
N LEU A 108 2.72 1.40 4.93
CA LEU A 108 4.09 1.23 5.42
C LEU A 108 5.02 0.64 4.35
N ARG A 109 4.52 -0.30 3.55
CA ARG A 109 5.28 -0.92 2.46
C ARG A 109 5.66 0.10 1.38
N GLU A 110 4.75 0.99 1.00
CA GLU A 110 5.05 2.02 0.00
C GLU A 110 5.89 3.16 0.58
N VAL A 111 5.63 3.56 1.83
CA VAL A 111 6.28 4.73 2.45
C VAL A 111 7.74 4.48 2.82
N GLN A 112 8.17 3.21 3.01
CA GLN A 112 9.55 2.89 3.39
C GLN A 112 10.61 3.42 2.38
N GLN A 113 10.23 3.68 1.13
CA GLN A 113 11.10 4.31 0.12
C GLN A 113 11.47 5.76 0.48
N VAL A 114 10.59 6.46 1.19
CA VAL A 114 10.78 7.87 1.59
C VAL A 114 10.96 8.05 3.09
N TRP A 115 10.59 7.04 3.88
CA TRP A 115 10.74 6.95 5.34
C TRP A 115 11.62 5.73 5.66
N PRO A 116 12.96 5.84 5.53
CA PRO A 116 13.88 4.71 5.66
C PRO A 116 13.82 4.02 7.03
N GLU A 117 13.40 4.72 8.08
CA GLU A 117 13.22 4.13 9.41
C GLU A 117 12.06 3.14 9.51
N VAL A 118 11.15 3.11 8.53
CA VAL A 118 10.13 2.04 8.39
C VAL A 118 10.75 0.78 7.77
N ALA A 119 11.87 0.93 7.05
CA ALA A 119 12.54 -0.19 6.41
C ALA A 119 13.37 -1.00 7.43
N PRO A 120 13.44 -2.33 7.26
CA PRO A 120 12.73 -3.12 6.25
C PRO A 120 11.28 -3.43 6.67
N HIS A 121 10.31 -3.14 5.80
CA HIS A 121 8.92 -3.56 5.99
C HIS A 121 8.51 -4.66 4.98
N LEU A 122 8.46 -5.90 5.48
CA LEU A 122 8.02 -7.09 4.76
C LEU A 122 6.76 -7.64 5.44
N ASP A 123 5.60 -7.22 4.93
CA ASP A 123 4.29 -7.64 5.44
C ASP A 123 3.94 -9.09 5.09
N GLU A 124 2.82 -9.59 5.62
CA GLU A 124 2.36 -10.96 5.38
C GLU A 124 2.20 -11.27 3.88
N LYS A 125 1.77 -10.28 3.08
CA LYS A 125 1.58 -10.46 1.64
C LYS A 125 2.92 -10.62 0.92
N ALA A 126 3.94 -9.86 1.29
CA ALA A 126 5.30 -10.05 0.79
C ALA A 126 5.84 -11.44 1.19
N LEU A 127 5.63 -11.86 2.44
CA LEU A 127 6.07 -13.19 2.89
C LEU A 127 5.32 -14.35 2.22
N GLU A 128 4.07 -14.14 1.80
CA GLU A 128 3.33 -15.08 0.94
C GLU A 128 4.00 -15.22 -0.43
N GLY A 129 4.38 -14.10 -1.04
CA GLY A 129 5.09 -14.09 -2.32
C GLY A 129 6.45 -14.79 -2.26
N ALA A 130 7.20 -14.56 -1.17
CA ALA A 130 8.43 -15.29 -0.89
C ALA A 130 8.19 -16.80 -0.85
N ALA A 131 7.15 -17.24 -0.15
CA ALA A 131 6.80 -18.66 -0.06
C ALA A 131 6.45 -19.26 -1.44
N ARG A 132 5.71 -18.54 -2.28
CA ARG A 132 5.38 -18.99 -3.65
C ARG A 132 6.61 -19.14 -4.55
N LEU A 133 7.63 -18.32 -4.33
CA LEU A 133 8.93 -18.40 -5.01
C LEU A 133 9.87 -19.46 -4.39
N GLY A 134 9.45 -20.17 -3.35
CA GLY A 134 10.30 -21.12 -2.62
C GLY A 134 11.38 -20.47 -1.77
N LEU A 135 11.23 -19.18 -1.45
CA LEU A 135 12.16 -18.41 -0.62
C LEU A 135 11.82 -18.52 0.87
N PRO A 136 12.79 -18.26 1.78
CA PRO A 136 12.52 -18.23 3.21
C PRO A 136 11.48 -17.16 3.58
N LYS A 137 10.62 -17.43 4.58
CA LYS A 137 9.67 -16.43 5.11
C LYS A 137 10.24 -15.58 6.26
N LYS A 138 11.56 -15.60 6.48
CA LYS A 138 12.23 -14.81 7.53
C LYS A 138 12.79 -13.52 6.91
N PRO A 139 12.38 -12.32 7.39
CA PRO A 139 12.85 -11.04 6.85
C PRO A 139 14.37 -10.94 6.67
N ASP A 140 15.16 -11.23 7.71
CA ASP A 140 16.62 -11.13 7.64
C ASP A 140 17.24 -12.06 6.58
N ARG A 141 16.65 -13.24 6.38
CA ARG A 141 17.10 -14.17 5.34
C ARG A 141 16.75 -13.68 3.94
N LEU A 142 15.57 -13.08 3.77
CA LEU A 142 15.18 -12.46 2.50
C LEU A 142 16.09 -11.30 2.14
N LEU A 143 16.37 -10.42 3.09
CA LEU A 143 17.27 -9.28 2.89
C LEU A 143 18.68 -9.75 2.54
N LYS A 144 19.20 -10.77 3.23
CA LYS A 144 20.49 -11.37 2.90
C LYS A 144 20.54 -11.94 1.47
N LEU A 145 19.46 -12.61 1.03
CA LEU A 145 19.36 -13.14 -0.33
C LEU A 145 19.22 -12.05 -1.38
N ALA A 146 18.56 -10.93 -1.04
CA ALA A 146 18.33 -9.82 -1.94
C ALA A 146 19.58 -8.94 -2.16
N GLY A 147 20.63 -9.10 -1.34
CA GLY A 147 21.90 -8.41 -1.49
C GLY A 147 21.73 -6.90 -1.37
N HIS A 148 22.06 -6.17 -2.44
CA HIS A 148 21.95 -4.70 -2.51
C HIS A 148 20.57 -4.21 -2.97
N THR A 149 19.57 -5.09 -3.09
CA THR A 149 18.22 -4.68 -3.46
C THR A 149 17.57 -3.92 -2.32
N GLU A 150 17.11 -2.70 -2.60
CA GLU A 150 16.38 -1.87 -1.64
C GLU A 150 15.18 -2.62 -1.01
N PRO A 151 14.96 -2.56 0.32
CA PRO A 151 13.86 -3.26 0.97
C PRO A 151 12.48 -2.95 0.38
N ALA A 152 12.25 -1.71 -0.04
CA ALA A 152 11.02 -1.30 -0.72
C ALA A 152 10.78 -2.07 -2.02
N VAL A 153 11.82 -2.19 -2.84
CA VAL A 153 11.79 -2.89 -4.12
C VAL A 153 11.58 -4.38 -3.91
N LEU A 154 12.29 -4.97 -2.94
CA LEU A 154 12.11 -6.37 -2.55
C LEU A 154 10.67 -6.64 -2.12
N SER A 155 10.13 -5.82 -1.22
CA SER A 155 8.76 -5.97 -0.70
C SER A 155 7.73 -5.90 -1.83
N ALA A 156 7.85 -4.90 -2.73
CA ALA A 156 6.96 -4.75 -3.88
C ALA A 156 7.04 -5.94 -4.86
N ALA A 157 8.24 -6.46 -5.14
CA ALA A 157 8.44 -7.61 -6.01
C ALA A 157 7.80 -8.88 -5.44
N LEU A 158 7.98 -9.11 -4.13
CA LEU A 158 7.36 -10.24 -3.44
C LEU A 158 5.83 -10.13 -3.43
N VAL A 159 5.26 -8.95 -3.18
CA VAL A 159 3.80 -8.74 -3.27
C VAL A 159 3.27 -9.05 -4.68
N ARG A 160 3.99 -8.66 -5.75
CA ARG A 160 3.59 -9.03 -7.12
C ARG A 160 3.56 -10.54 -7.32
N ALA A 161 4.57 -11.26 -6.84
CA ALA A 161 4.58 -12.72 -6.87
C ALA A 161 3.43 -13.35 -6.04
N ALA A 162 3.01 -12.70 -4.95
CA ALA A 162 1.86 -13.13 -4.16
C ALA A 162 0.52 -12.93 -4.89
N LEU A 163 0.43 -11.94 -5.77
CA LEU A 163 -0.82 -11.58 -6.46
C LEU A 163 -0.96 -12.21 -7.85
N ASP A 164 0.16 -12.53 -8.50
CA ASP A 164 0.17 -13.02 -9.89
C ASP A 164 1.01 -14.30 -10.03
N LYS A 165 0.35 -15.37 -10.46
CA LYS A 165 1.01 -16.67 -10.69
C LYS A 165 2.01 -16.59 -11.86
N SER A 166 1.74 -15.80 -12.89
CA SER A 166 2.64 -15.68 -14.05
C SER A 166 3.99 -15.12 -13.65
N VAL A 167 4.02 -14.16 -12.70
CA VAL A 167 5.25 -13.62 -12.13
C VAL A 167 6.08 -14.72 -11.46
N VAL A 168 5.43 -15.61 -10.70
CA VAL A 168 6.10 -16.75 -10.05
C VAL A 168 6.68 -17.70 -11.09
N ASP A 169 5.87 -18.09 -12.08
CA ASP A 169 6.28 -19.02 -13.13
C ASP A 169 7.46 -18.47 -13.95
N ASP A 170 7.45 -17.17 -14.26
CA ASP A 170 8.51 -16.47 -14.97
C ASP A 170 9.80 -16.39 -14.15
N CYS A 171 9.72 -16.01 -12.88
CA CYS A 171 10.89 -15.97 -11.99
C CYS A 171 11.54 -17.36 -11.83
N LEU A 172 10.73 -18.41 -11.65
CA LEU A 172 11.23 -19.78 -11.51
C LEU A 172 11.86 -20.31 -12.80
N ARG A 173 11.30 -19.95 -13.97
CA ARG A 173 11.89 -20.26 -15.27
C ARG A 173 13.25 -19.60 -15.44
N GLN A 174 13.36 -18.29 -15.19
CA GLN A 174 14.62 -17.56 -15.27
C GLN A 174 15.68 -18.12 -14.31
N ALA A 175 15.31 -18.50 -13.08
CA ALA A 175 16.23 -19.09 -12.11
C ALA A 175 16.78 -20.47 -12.56
N ARG A 176 16.00 -21.26 -13.31
CA ARG A 176 16.46 -22.53 -13.90
C ARG A 176 17.44 -22.30 -15.03
N GLU A 177 17.12 -21.38 -15.94
CA GLU A 177 17.97 -21.01 -17.08
C GLU A 177 19.30 -20.39 -16.61
N GLY A 178 19.28 -19.54 -15.57
CA GLY A 178 20.48 -18.95 -14.99
C GLY A 178 21.43 -19.98 -14.36
N ARG A 179 20.89 -21.00 -13.70
CA ARG A 179 21.69 -22.13 -13.17
C ARG A 179 22.29 -22.98 -14.27
N SER A 180 21.59 -23.15 -15.39
CA SER A 180 22.08 -23.89 -16.56
C SER A 180 23.24 -23.18 -17.29
N LYS A 181 23.33 -21.86 -17.19
CA LYS A 181 24.41 -21.07 -17.81
C LYS A 181 25.64 -20.89 -16.91
N ALA A 182 25.50 -21.15 -15.62
CA ALA A 182 26.56 -21.02 -14.61
C ALA A 182 27.23 -22.35 -14.24
N ALA A 183 26.72 -23.47 -14.76
CA ALA A 183 27.28 -24.82 -14.65
C ALA A 183 28.06 -25.18 -15.91
#